data_AF-A0A6V8Q098-F1
#
_entry.id   AF-A0A6V8Q098-F1
#
_cell.length_a   1.000
_cell.length_b   1.000
_cell.length_c   1.000
_cell.angle_alpha   90.00
_cell.angle_beta   90.00
_cell.angle_gamma   90.00
#
_symmetry.space_group_name_H-M   'P 1'
#
loop_
_entity.id
_entity.type
_entity.pdbx_description
1 polymer ?
#
loop_
_entity_poly.entity_id
_entity_poly.type
_entity_poly.pdbx_seq_one_letter_code
_entity_poly.pdbx_strand_id
1 'polypeptide(L)'
;MPTQTPRRSKKRNNLADILRNIHPLTHPLKKVLKKLLSFKIHKRPEIAFMIIIILTILIFSCLYSNLLKGILSGAPRPSEETVTESPSPETVTEEETGLTQEVATTEITLEIEKRKHDSLQTLQYRAANGEPVFSLLIESPPQIDGNLDEWMEELVPAILETHPISQPTYLPENYTNPSDLSGTFMVAYDEERLALASRVNDDVFSQPFHGSDLFNGDSSIISLDTDLQGDFYERANNLDDYRVGLSPGDFSSLSPEAYIWVPQETKG
;
A
#
# COMPACT_ATOMS: atom_id res chain seq x y z
N MET A 1 -13.86 58.83 38.67
CA MET A 1 -14.29 57.63 37.92
C MET A 1 -13.06 56.91 37.38
N PRO A 2 -12.86 55.63 37.72
CA PRO A 2 -12.06 54.73 36.90
C PRO A 2 -12.90 53.55 36.38
N THR A 3 -12.67 53.27 35.11
CA THR A 3 -13.37 52.32 34.25
C THR A 3 -13.12 50.86 34.67
N GLN A 4 -14.19 50.07 34.79
CA GLN A 4 -14.11 48.62 35.01
C GLN A 4 -13.51 47.91 33.78
N THR A 5 -12.66 46.90 34.00
CA THR A 5 -12.41 45.84 33.03
C THR A 5 -12.92 44.51 33.61
N PRO A 6 -13.70 43.70 32.87
CA PRO A 6 -14.28 42.48 33.40
C PRO A 6 -13.23 41.36 33.45
N ARG A 7 -13.00 40.80 34.63
CA ARG A 7 -12.19 39.57 34.80
C ARG A 7 -12.92 38.38 34.18
N ARG A 8 -12.45 37.96 33.01
CA ARG A 8 -12.87 36.74 32.32
C ARG A 8 -12.43 35.52 33.15
N SER A 9 -13.35 34.87 33.86
CA SER A 9 -13.04 33.64 34.59
C SER A 9 -12.76 32.51 33.59
N LYS A 10 -11.52 32.04 33.51
CA LYS A 10 -11.19 30.80 32.79
C LYS A 10 -11.85 29.64 33.53
N LYS A 11 -12.99 29.14 33.02
CA LYS A 11 -13.46 27.78 33.37
C LYS A 11 -12.39 26.80 32.89
N ARG A 12 -11.57 26.31 33.81
CA ARG A 12 -10.72 25.14 33.57
C ARG A 12 -11.66 23.95 33.62
N ASN A 13 -11.97 23.38 32.46
CA ASN A 13 -12.61 22.09 32.37
C ASN A 13 -11.66 21.08 33.00
N ASN A 14 -11.92 20.68 34.25
CA ASN A 14 -11.07 19.75 34.95
C ASN A 14 -11.32 18.36 34.35
N LEU A 15 -10.24 17.65 33.98
CA LEU A 15 -10.29 16.34 33.33
C LEU A 15 -11.15 15.33 34.12
N ALA A 16 -11.23 15.52 35.44
CA ALA A 16 -12.06 14.73 36.35
C ALA A 16 -13.58 14.86 36.07
N ASP A 17 -14.06 16.01 35.59
CA ASP A 17 -15.48 16.23 35.28
C ASP A 17 -15.89 15.59 33.95
N ILE A 18 -14.96 15.56 32.98
CA ILE A 18 -15.17 14.87 31.69
C ILE A 18 -15.24 13.36 31.90
N LEU A 19 -14.44 12.81 32.81
CA LEU A 19 -14.39 11.37 33.10
C LEU A 19 -15.61 10.86 33.88
N ARG A 20 -16.33 11.71 34.63
CA ARG A 20 -17.54 11.30 35.38
C ARG A 20 -18.75 11.03 34.49
N ASN A 21 -18.86 11.69 33.35
CA ASN A 21 -20.01 11.54 32.45
C ASN A 21 -19.87 10.37 31.45
N ILE A 22 -18.77 9.62 31.53
CA ILE A 22 -18.47 8.51 30.64
C ILE A 22 -18.57 7.19 31.42
N HIS A 23 -19.79 6.71 31.62
CA HIS A 23 -20.06 5.29 31.93
C HIS A 23 -21.35 4.88 31.21
N PRO A 24 -21.37 3.76 30.45
CA PRO A 24 -20.58 2.54 30.67
C PRO A 24 -19.59 2.25 29.53
N LEU A 25 -18.32 2.60 29.75
CA LEU A 25 -17.24 2.04 28.94
C LEU A 25 -16.77 0.72 29.56
N THR A 26 -16.69 -0.31 28.72
CA THR A 26 -16.23 -1.65 29.08
C THR A 26 -14.79 -1.63 29.61
N HIS A 27 -14.47 -2.63 30.44
CA HIS A 27 -13.19 -2.77 31.15
C HIS A 27 -11.89 -2.57 30.31
N PRO A 28 -11.82 -2.94 29.00
CA PRO A 28 -10.61 -2.75 28.20
C PRO A 28 -10.30 -1.28 27.90
N LEU A 29 -11.32 -0.47 27.57
CA LEU A 29 -11.13 0.93 27.16
C LEU A 29 -10.61 1.80 28.31
N LYS A 30 -11.03 1.52 29.55
CA LYS A 30 -10.51 2.24 30.73
C LYS A 30 -9.02 2.03 30.92
N LYS A 31 -8.49 0.85 30.59
CA LYS A 31 -7.06 0.52 30.73
C LYS A 31 -6.22 1.26 29.69
N VAL A 32 -6.72 1.36 28.46
CA VAL A 32 -6.08 2.10 27.37
C VAL A 32 -6.10 3.61 27.65
N LEU A 33 -7.24 4.15 28.08
CA LEU A 33 -7.38 5.58 28.39
C LEU A 33 -6.48 6.01 29.57
N LYS A 34 -6.37 5.17 30.61
CA LYS A 34 -5.49 5.43 31.76
C LYS A 34 -4.00 5.39 31.38
N LYS A 35 -3.62 4.52 30.42
CA LYS A 35 -2.25 4.43 29.89
C LYS A 35 -1.90 5.65 29.04
N LEU A 36 -2.81 6.07 28.15
CA LEU A 36 -2.67 7.26 27.31
C LEU A 36 -2.60 8.56 28.13
N LEU A 37 -3.41 8.68 29.19
CA LEU A 37 -3.40 9.86 30.08
C LEU A 37 -2.20 9.89 31.05
N SER A 38 -1.49 8.77 31.24
CA SER A 38 -0.29 8.71 32.07
C SER A 38 0.98 9.19 31.34
N PHE A 39 0.92 9.34 30.02
CA PHE A 39 2.00 9.97 29.25
C PHE A 39 2.14 11.43 29.68
N LYS A 40 3.35 11.88 30.04
CA LYS A 40 3.63 13.28 30.41
C LYS A 40 3.46 14.17 29.17
N ILE A 41 2.22 14.59 28.91
CA ILE A 41 1.76 15.44 27.79
C ILE A 41 2.43 16.83 27.75
N HIS A 42 3.22 17.19 28.76
CA HIS A 42 3.71 18.56 28.94
C HIS A 42 4.89 19.00 28.05
N LYS A 43 5.37 18.17 27.11
CA LYS A 43 6.56 18.53 26.30
C LYS A 43 6.40 18.52 24.79
N ARG A 44 5.28 18.06 24.21
CA ARG A 44 5.09 18.01 22.74
C ARG A 44 3.62 18.24 22.34
N PRO A 45 3.24 19.45 21.88
CA PRO A 45 1.86 19.77 21.52
C PRO A 45 1.34 18.96 20.31
N GLU A 46 2.22 18.44 19.45
CA GLU A 46 1.86 17.62 18.29
C GLU A 46 1.28 16.27 18.74
N ILE A 47 1.84 15.68 19.79
CA ILE A 47 1.38 14.40 20.36
C ILE A 47 0.01 14.58 21.03
N ALA A 48 -0.23 15.72 21.67
CA ALA A 48 -1.54 16.01 22.26
C ALA A 48 -2.63 16.11 21.19
N PHE A 49 -2.32 16.71 20.04
CA PHE A 49 -3.24 16.81 18.91
C PHE A 49 -3.57 15.44 18.30
N MET A 50 -2.56 14.60 18.08
CA MET A 50 -2.75 13.22 17.62
C MET A 50 -3.64 12.39 18.56
N ILE A 51 -3.41 12.50 19.88
CA ILE A 51 -4.22 11.77 20.87
C ILE A 51 -5.68 12.26 20.86
N ILE A 52 -5.93 13.55 20.67
CA ILE A 52 -7.29 14.09 20.56
C ILE A 52 -7.99 13.53 19.32
N ILE A 53 -7.30 13.47 18.16
CA ILE A 53 -7.84 12.89 16.93
C ILE A 53 -8.22 11.42 17.14
N ILE A 54 -7.31 10.62 17.70
CA ILE A 54 -7.55 9.19 17.97
C ILE A 54 -8.75 9.01 18.92
N LEU A 55 -8.86 9.83 19.97
CA LEU A 55 -9.99 9.79 20.88
C LEU A 55 -11.30 10.17 20.21
N THR A 56 -11.31 11.18 19.33
CA THR A 56 -12.52 11.55 18.57
C THR A 56 -12.99 10.43 17.65
N ILE A 57 -12.07 9.75 16.95
CA ILE A 57 -12.39 8.63 16.07
C ILE A 57 -12.98 7.46 16.87
N LEU A 58 -12.38 7.11 18.01
CA LEU A 58 -12.87 6.02 18.87
C LEU A 58 -14.24 6.33 19.48
N ILE A 59 -14.51 7.58 19.86
CA ILE A 59 -15.82 8.00 20.36
C ILE A 59 -16.86 7.91 19.25
N PHE A 60 -16.54 8.38 18.03
CA PHE A 60 -17.45 8.32 16.89
C PHE A 60 -17.80 6.88 16.52
N SER A 61 -16.80 5.98 16.49
CA SER A 61 -17.00 4.55 16.25
C SER A 61 -17.89 3.90 17.31
N CYS A 62 -17.72 4.23 18.60
CA CYS A 62 -18.60 3.75 19.67
C CYS A 62 -20.04 4.29 19.55
N LEU A 63 -20.22 5.56 19.19
CA LEU A 63 -21.55 6.16 19.01
C LEU A 63 -22.27 5.54 17.81
N TYR A 64 -21.55 5.33 16.70
CA TYR A 64 -22.04 4.67 15.49
C TYR A 64 -22.51 3.23 15.80
N SER A 65 -21.68 2.48 16.55
CA SER A 65 -22.00 1.11 16.96
C SER A 65 -23.26 1.01 17.83
N ASN A 66 -23.49 1.99 18.71
CA ASN A 66 -24.67 2.01 19.57
C ASN A 66 -25.94 2.48 18.83
N LEU A 67 -25.80 3.38 17.84
CA LEU A 67 -26.89 3.81 16.98
C LEU A 67 -27.44 2.63 16.15
N LEU A 68 -26.54 1.82 15.57
CA LEU A 68 -26.89 0.59 14.85
C LEU A 68 -27.64 -0.43 15.71
N LYS A 69 -27.23 -0.61 16.97
CA LYS A 69 -27.90 -1.51 17.91
C LYS A 69 -29.28 -1.01 18.34
N GLY A 70 -29.48 0.31 18.40
CA GLY A 70 -30.78 0.92 18.70
C GLY A 70 -31.80 0.63 17.61
N ILE A 71 -31.40 0.78 16.34
CA ILE A 71 -32.25 0.60 15.16
C ILE A 71 -32.68 -0.87 14.99
N LEU A 72 -31.81 -1.83 15.27
CA LEU A 72 -32.13 -3.26 15.15
C LEU A 72 -33.01 -3.82 16.28
N SER A 73 -33.26 -3.05 17.35
CA SER A 73 -33.96 -3.55 18.54
C SER A 73 -35.44 -3.18 18.63
N GLY A 74 -35.98 -2.42 17.66
CA GLY A 74 -37.32 -1.84 17.78
C GLY A 74 -38.17 -1.88 16.50
N ALA A 75 -38.82 -3.01 16.22
CA ALA A 75 -40.10 -3.00 15.50
C ALA A 75 -40.93 -4.27 15.81
N PRO A 76 -42.18 -4.14 16.30
CA PRO A 76 -43.08 -5.26 16.53
C PRO A 76 -43.80 -5.69 15.24
N ARG A 77 -44.13 -6.99 15.16
CA ARG A 77 -44.85 -7.61 14.03
C ARG A 77 -46.37 -7.53 14.22
N PRO A 78 -47.14 -7.17 13.18
CA PRO A 78 -48.49 -7.74 13.05
C PRO A 78 -48.84 -8.26 11.64
N SER A 79 -49.96 -8.96 11.64
CA SER A 79 -50.56 -10.00 10.76
C SER A 79 -50.96 -9.66 9.32
N GLU A 80 -50.88 -10.73 8.52
CA GLU A 80 -51.63 -11.17 7.33
C GLU A 80 -52.95 -10.46 6.98
N GLU A 81 -53.07 -9.99 5.72
CA GLU A 81 -54.29 -10.10 4.89
C GLU A 81 -53.95 -9.92 3.38
N THR A 82 -54.80 -10.51 2.54
CA THR A 82 -54.55 -10.96 1.16
C THR A 82 -55.15 -10.00 0.08
N VAL A 83 -54.67 -10.12 -1.17
CA VAL A 83 -55.36 -9.88 -2.49
C VAL A 83 -54.94 -8.63 -3.33
N THR A 84 -54.09 -8.93 -4.34
CA THR A 84 -54.22 -8.71 -5.81
C THR A 84 -53.91 -7.36 -6.53
N GLU A 85 -52.93 -7.48 -7.46
CA GLU A 85 -52.61 -6.78 -8.74
C GLU A 85 -52.31 -5.26 -8.82
N SER A 86 -51.05 -4.94 -9.16
CA SER A 86 -50.59 -4.21 -10.37
C SER A 86 -49.11 -3.77 -10.20
N PRO A 87 -48.22 -3.82 -11.22
CA PRO A 87 -46.80 -3.58 -11.01
C PRO A 87 -46.46 -2.07 -11.01
N SER A 88 -45.79 -1.62 -9.95
CA SER A 88 -45.12 -0.32 -9.83
C SER A 88 -43.72 -0.56 -9.24
N PRO A 89 -42.72 0.28 -9.54
CA PRO A 89 -41.34 -0.15 -9.69
C PRO A 89 -40.67 -0.51 -8.36
N GLU A 90 -39.87 -1.56 -8.40
CA GLU A 90 -38.95 -1.93 -7.32
C GLU A 90 -38.00 -0.77 -7.04
N THR A 91 -38.09 -0.22 -5.83
CA THR A 91 -37.04 0.61 -5.25
C THR A 91 -36.04 -0.35 -4.60
N VAL A 92 -34.93 -0.57 -5.29
CA VAL A 92 -33.73 -1.18 -4.71
C VAL A 92 -33.14 -0.14 -3.75
N THR A 93 -33.00 -0.49 -2.47
CA THR A 93 -32.25 0.31 -1.49
C THR A 93 -31.10 -0.55 -0.99
N GLU A 94 -30.02 -0.58 -1.77
CA GLU A 94 -28.70 -1.08 -1.40
C GLU A 94 -27.66 -0.12 -2.01
N GLU A 95 -27.42 1.07 -1.44
CA GLU A 95 -26.38 1.97 -1.97
C GLU A 95 -25.49 2.68 -0.92
N GLU A 96 -25.82 2.71 0.38
CA GLU A 96 -25.06 3.60 1.28
C GLU A 96 -23.65 3.10 1.69
N THR A 97 -23.37 1.79 1.65
CA THR A 97 -22.05 1.25 2.01
C THR A 97 -21.04 1.22 0.87
N GLY A 98 -21.49 1.20 -0.39
CA GLY A 98 -20.60 1.21 -1.57
C GLY A 98 -20.03 2.59 -1.88
N LEU A 99 -20.88 3.62 -1.77
CA LEU A 99 -20.53 5.01 -2.10
C LEU A 99 -19.36 5.56 -1.27
N THR A 100 -19.22 5.18 0.00
CA THR A 100 -18.15 5.72 0.86
C THR A 100 -16.78 5.10 0.54
N GLN A 101 -16.74 3.81 0.19
CA GLN A 101 -15.49 3.13 -0.15
C GLN A 101 -15.05 3.46 -1.59
N GLU A 102 -16.00 3.61 -2.52
CA GLU A 102 -15.75 4.01 -3.90
C GLU A 102 -15.23 5.45 -4.00
N VAL A 103 -15.81 6.39 -3.25
CA VAL A 103 -15.34 7.79 -3.19
C VAL A 103 -13.94 7.88 -2.58
N ALA A 104 -13.67 7.17 -1.49
CA ALA A 104 -12.34 7.16 -0.86
C ALA A 104 -11.26 6.56 -1.77
N THR A 105 -11.59 5.49 -2.50
CA THR A 105 -10.67 4.88 -3.48
C THR A 105 -10.38 5.84 -4.63
N THR A 106 -11.40 6.54 -5.12
CA THR A 106 -11.27 7.52 -6.22
C THR A 106 -10.39 8.71 -5.83
N GLU A 107 -10.56 9.26 -4.62
CA GLU A 107 -9.73 10.36 -4.11
C GLU A 107 -8.26 9.97 -3.96
N ILE A 108 -7.98 8.76 -3.45
CA ILE A 108 -6.61 8.24 -3.31
C ILE A 108 -5.96 8.06 -4.68
N THR A 109 -6.67 7.47 -5.65
CA THR A 109 -6.16 7.30 -7.02
C THR A 109 -5.82 8.64 -7.67
N LEU A 110 -6.67 9.66 -7.52
CA LEU A 110 -6.42 11.00 -8.05
C LEU A 110 -5.16 11.65 -7.45
N GLU A 111 -4.96 11.50 -6.14
CA GLU A 111 -3.77 12.01 -5.47
C GLU A 111 -2.49 11.29 -5.93
N ILE A 112 -2.55 9.96 -6.12
CA ILE A 112 -1.45 9.16 -6.66
C ILE A 112 -1.08 9.66 -8.07
N GLU A 113 -2.05 9.78 -8.96
CA GLU A 113 -1.81 10.22 -10.34
C GLU A 113 -1.24 11.64 -10.40
N LYS A 114 -1.72 12.53 -9.53
CA LYS A 114 -1.17 13.87 -9.40
C LYS A 114 0.30 13.84 -8.97
N ARG A 115 0.66 13.03 -7.96
CA ARG A 115 2.05 12.92 -7.49
C ARG A 115 2.98 12.34 -8.55
N LYS A 116 2.51 11.34 -9.31
CA LYS A 116 3.27 10.81 -10.45
C LYS A 116 3.52 11.91 -11.47
N HIS A 117 2.48 12.65 -11.85
CA HIS A 117 2.58 13.75 -12.79
C HIS A 117 3.58 14.82 -12.33
N ASP A 118 3.46 15.28 -11.08
CA ASP A 118 4.37 16.28 -10.48
C ASP A 118 5.83 15.77 -10.45
N SER A 119 6.02 14.48 -10.12
CA SER A 119 7.35 13.84 -10.11
C SER A 119 7.96 13.80 -11.51
N LEU A 120 7.20 13.41 -12.53
CA LEU A 120 7.66 13.39 -13.94
C LEU A 120 8.12 14.76 -14.44
N GLN A 121 7.55 15.86 -13.94
CA GLN A 121 7.97 17.21 -14.35
C GLN A 121 9.37 17.59 -13.86
N THR A 122 9.87 16.94 -12.82
CA THR A 122 11.16 17.26 -12.19
C THR A 122 12.21 16.16 -12.36
N LEU A 123 11.77 14.94 -12.69
CA LEU A 123 12.65 13.80 -12.85
C LEU A 123 13.53 13.95 -14.09
N GLN A 124 14.84 13.89 -13.88
CA GLN A 124 15.78 13.70 -14.98
C GLN A 124 15.96 12.19 -15.23
N TYR A 125 15.44 11.70 -16.36
CA TYR A 125 15.56 10.30 -16.76
C TYR A 125 15.95 10.18 -18.24
N ARG A 126 16.47 9.01 -18.62
CA ARG A 126 16.84 8.72 -20.01
C ARG A 126 15.60 8.22 -20.76
N ALA A 127 14.80 9.13 -21.32
CA ALA A 127 13.54 8.78 -22.01
C ALA A 127 13.70 7.75 -23.17
N ALA A 128 14.90 7.64 -23.76
CA ALA A 128 15.19 6.62 -24.75
C ALA A 128 15.27 5.18 -24.18
N ASN A 129 15.40 5.03 -22.86
CA ASN A 129 15.54 3.75 -22.16
C ASN A 129 14.21 3.21 -21.62
N GLY A 130 13.11 3.94 -21.80
CA GLY A 130 11.79 3.58 -21.30
C GLY A 130 11.13 4.71 -20.52
N GLU A 131 9.85 4.49 -20.18
CA GLU A 131 9.10 5.39 -19.33
C GLU A 131 9.36 5.10 -17.85
N PRO A 132 9.29 6.11 -16.97
CA PRO A 132 9.46 5.90 -15.54
C PRO A 132 8.37 4.99 -14.98
N VAL A 133 8.78 4.08 -14.11
CA VAL A 133 7.90 3.21 -13.34
C VAL A 133 7.80 3.75 -11.93
N PHE A 134 6.58 3.83 -11.41
CA PHE A 134 6.32 4.30 -10.06
C PHE A 134 6.07 3.14 -9.12
N SER A 135 6.67 3.21 -7.94
CA SER A 135 6.38 2.31 -6.83
C SER A 135 5.72 3.09 -5.70
N LEU A 136 4.87 2.40 -4.93
CA LEU A 136 4.15 2.98 -3.81
C LEU A 136 4.67 2.40 -2.49
N LEU A 137 4.66 3.26 -1.46
CA LEU A 137 5.07 2.88 -0.12
C LEU A 137 4.05 1.88 0.45
N ILE A 138 4.53 0.74 0.91
CA ILE A 138 3.71 -0.30 1.55
C ILE A 138 4.04 -0.41 3.04
N GLU A 139 3.01 -0.68 3.85
CA GLU A 139 3.18 -0.85 5.31
C GLU A 139 3.48 -2.30 5.70
N SER A 140 3.12 -3.25 4.84
CA SER A 140 3.30 -4.68 5.07
C SER A 140 4.09 -5.27 3.89
N PRO A 141 5.39 -5.56 4.07
CA PRO A 141 6.19 -6.12 2.99
C PRO A 141 5.71 -7.52 2.62
N PRO A 142 5.76 -7.87 1.31
CA PRO A 142 5.41 -9.20 0.84
C PRO A 142 6.36 -10.26 1.38
N GLN A 143 5.88 -11.48 1.51
CA GLN A 143 6.70 -12.64 1.79
C GLN A 143 7.53 -13.01 0.56
N ILE A 144 8.79 -13.41 0.79
CA ILE A 144 9.69 -13.86 -0.28
C ILE A 144 9.57 -15.37 -0.40
N ASP A 145 8.43 -15.85 -0.90
CA ASP A 145 8.11 -17.28 -1.04
C ASP A 145 7.76 -17.71 -2.48
N GLY A 146 7.73 -16.77 -3.41
CA GLY A 146 7.39 -17.00 -4.82
C GLY A 146 5.88 -17.09 -5.09
N ASN A 147 5.03 -16.92 -4.08
CA ASN A 147 3.59 -16.76 -4.26
C ASN A 147 3.27 -15.28 -4.53
N LEU A 148 2.54 -15.01 -5.62
CA LEU A 148 2.17 -13.67 -6.04
C LEU A 148 0.74 -13.28 -5.65
N ASP A 149 -0.01 -14.16 -4.98
CA ASP A 149 -1.41 -13.90 -4.63
C ASP A 149 -1.55 -12.67 -3.72
N GLU A 150 -0.67 -12.48 -2.72
CA GLU A 150 -0.70 -11.32 -1.83
C GLU A 150 -0.45 -9.99 -2.57
N TRP A 151 0.32 -10.04 -3.65
CA TRP A 151 0.57 -8.87 -4.50
C TRP A 151 -0.69 -8.47 -5.27
N MET A 152 -1.49 -9.45 -5.69
CA MET A 152 -2.68 -9.24 -6.52
C MET A 152 -3.94 -8.96 -5.70
N GLU A 153 -4.04 -9.49 -4.47
CA GLU A 153 -5.27 -9.49 -3.67
C GLU A 153 -5.21 -8.61 -2.41
N GLU A 154 -4.05 -8.52 -1.74
CA GLU A 154 -3.95 -7.88 -0.43
C GLU A 154 -3.35 -6.47 -0.48
N LEU A 155 -2.40 -6.24 -1.38
CA LEU A 155 -1.97 -4.90 -1.75
C LEU A 155 -3.06 -4.28 -2.63
N VAL A 156 -3.66 -3.17 -2.17
CA VAL A 156 -4.80 -2.50 -2.82
C VAL A 156 -4.63 -2.51 -4.35
N PRO A 157 -5.48 -3.21 -5.13
CA PRO A 157 -5.28 -3.38 -6.58
C PRO A 157 -5.19 -2.07 -7.37
N ALA A 158 -5.70 -0.96 -6.83
CA ALA A 158 -5.56 0.38 -7.41
C ALA A 158 -4.14 0.97 -7.31
N ILE A 159 -3.28 0.39 -6.48
CA ILE A 159 -1.93 0.86 -6.12
C ILE A 159 -0.87 0.02 -6.85
N LEU A 160 -1.17 -1.23 -7.21
CA LEU A 160 -0.19 -2.11 -7.80
C LEU A 160 -0.18 -2.03 -9.33
N GLU A 161 0.86 -1.43 -9.89
CA GLU A 161 1.09 -1.43 -11.32
C GLU A 161 1.79 -2.72 -11.76
N THR A 162 1.25 -3.34 -12.79
CA THR A 162 1.85 -4.49 -13.47
C THR A 162 2.43 -4.02 -14.80
N HIS A 163 3.72 -4.24 -15.01
CA HIS A 163 4.42 -3.75 -16.20
C HIS A 163 4.82 -4.91 -17.12
N PRO A 164 4.47 -4.87 -18.42
CA PRO A 164 4.80 -5.94 -19.34
C PRO A 164 6.28 -5.94 -19.72
N ILE A 165 6.83 -7.14 -19.89
CA ILE A 165 8.14 -7.42 -20.47
C ILE A 165 7.87 -8.21 -21.76
N SER A 166 8.02 -7.56 -22.92
CA SER A 166 7.61 -8.16 -24.20
C SER A 166 8.53 -7.79 -25.37
N GLN A 167 9.72 -7.25 -25.09
CA GLN A 167 10.69 -6.86 -26.12
C GLN A 167 11.93 -7.74 -26.04
N PRO A 168 12.06 -8.76 -26.91
CA PRO A 168 13.26 -9.57 -26.96
C PRO A 168 14.45 -8.73 -27.43
N THR A 169 15.56 -8.80 -26.70
CA THR A 169 16.81 -8.08 -27.03
C THR A 169 17.89 -8.99 -27.59
N TYR A 170 17.85 -10.28 -27.25
CA TYR A 170 18.77 -11.31 -27.72
C TYR A 170 18.05 -12.23 -28.70
N LEU A 171 18.61 -12.40 -29.90
CA LEU A 171 18.03 -13.19 -31.00
C LEU A 171 16.52 -12.92 -31.20
N PRO A 172 16.09 -11.66 -31.38
CA PRO A 172 14.67 -11.31 -31.50
C PRO A 172 13.95 -11.98 -32.67
N GLU A 173 14.69 -12.47 -33.67
CA GLU A 173 14.17 -13.28 -34.78
C GLU A 173 13.61 -14.64 -34.34
N ASN A 174 14.00 -15.16 -33.18
CA ASN A 174 13.48 -16.41 -32.62
C ASN A 174 12.18 -16.20 -31.84
N TYR A 175 11.93 -14.98 -31.36
CA TYR A 175 10.69 -14.65 -30.66
C TYR A 175 9.51 -14.59 -31.63
N THR A 176 8.49 -15.37 -31.33
CA THR A 176 7.32 -15.51 -32.19
C THR A 176 6.13 -14.69 -31.70
N ASN A 177 5.78 -14.81 -30.42
CA ASN A 177 4.60 -14.17 -29.82
C ASN A 177 4.66 -14.23 -28.27
N PRO A 178 3.76 -13.54 -27.54
CA PRO A 178 3.79 -13.53 -26.07
C PRO A 178 3.63 -14.90 -25.38
N SER A 179 3.14 -15.93 -26.08
CA SER A 179 3.06 -17.30 -25.54
C SER A 179 4.41 -18.01 -25.54
N ASP A 180 5.35 -17.55 -26.38
CA ASP A 180 6.74 -18.03 -26.44
C ASP A 180 7.53 -17.40 -25.30
N LEU A 181 7.63 -16.07 -25.24
CA LEU A 181 8.22 -15.39 -24.08
C LEU A 181 7.45 -14.11 -23.73
N SER A 182 6.95 -14.03 -22.50
CA SER A 182 6.42 -12.79 -21.94
C SER A 182 6.64 -12.74 -20.45
N GLY A 183 6.60 -11.53 -19.90
CA GLY A 183 6.64 -11.36 -18.47
C GLY A 183 5.83 -10.17 -18.01
N THR A 184 5.57 -10.16 -16.71
CA THR A 184 5.16 -8.97 -16.01
C THR A 184 5.99 -8.81 -14.76
N PHE A 185 6.17 -7.56 -14.31
CA PHE A 185 6.77 -7.28 -13.01
C PHE A 185 5.96 -6.28 -12.21
N MET A 186 6.16 -6.34 -10.90
CA MET A 186 5.55 -5.51 -9.87
C MET A 186 6.65 -5.00 -8.95
N VAL A 187 6.49 -3.77 -8.46
CA VAL A 187 7.47 -3.12 -7.59
C VAL A 187 6.79 -2.43 -6.42
N ALA A 188 7.26 -2.71 -5.21
CA ALA A 188 6.80 -2.07 -3.97
C ALA A 188 8.01 -1.67 -3.13
N TYR A 189 7.87 -0.70 -2.23
CA TYR A 189 8.95 -0.37 -1.30
C TYR A 189 8.43 -0.05 0.10
N ASP A 190 9.26 -0.29 1.09
CA ASP A 190 9.09 0.20 2.45
C ASP A 190 10.30 1.07 2.86
N GLU A 191 10.39 1.46 4.14
CA GLU A 191 11.50 2.28 4.62
C GLU A 191 12.88 1.59 4.56
N GLU A 192 12.92 0.26 4.39
CA GLU A 192 14.13 -0.56 4.43
C GLU A 192 14.46 -1.26 3.10
N ARG A 193 13.47 -1.53 2.25
CA ARG A 193 13.57 -2.49 1.14
C ARG A 193 12.81 -2.06 -0.10
N LEU A 194 13.38 -2.40 -1.25
CA LEU A 194 12.66 -2.49 -2.52
C LEU A 194 12.28 -3.95 -2.75
N ALA A 195 10.98 -4.22 -2.86
CA ALA A 195 10.44 -5.53 -3.20
C ALA A 195 10.12 -5.58 -4.70
N LEU A 196 10.53 -6.67 -5.34
CA LEU A 196 10.31 -6.93 -6.75
C LEU A 196 9.70 -8.32 -6.90
N ALA A 197 8.69 -8.40 -7.75
CA ALA A 197 8.09 -9.66 -8.15
C ALA A 197 7.96 -9.70 -9.67
N SER A 198 8.17 -10.87 -10.25
CA SER A 198 7.95 -11.10 -11.68
C SER A 198 7.19 -12.39 -11.91
N ARG A 199 6.32 -12.36 -12.91
CA ARG A 199 5.68 -13.54 -13.49
C ARG A 199 6.17 -13.67 -14.91
N VAL A 200 6.80 -14.79 -15.23
CA VAL A 200 7.35 -15.06 -16.57
C VAL A 200 6.58 -16.24 -17.17
N ASN A 201 6.18 -16.08 -18.42
CA ASN A 201 5.70 -17.15 -19.28
C ASN A 201 6.80 -17.43 -20.30
N ASP A 202 7.26 -18.67 -20.32
CA ASP A 202 8.25 -19.19 -21.26
C ASP A 202 7.76 -20.55 -21.77
N ASP A 203 7.77 -20.78 -23.08
CA ASP A 203 7.34 -22.04 -23.67
C ASP A 203 8.39 -23.16 -23.51
N VAL A 204 9.66 -22.81 -23.32
CA VAL A 204 10.77 -23.75 -23.13
C VAL A 204 11.67 -23.30 -22.00
N PHE A 205 11.37 -23.80 -20.81
CA PHE A 205 12.22 -23.56 -19.65
C PHE A 205 13.57 -24.31 -19.73
N SER A 206 14.69 -23.58 -19.68
CA SER A 206 16.06 -24.09 -19.70
C SER A 206 17.00 -23.26 -18.82
N GLN A 207 17.29 -23.76 -17.61
CA GLN A 207 18.25 -23.14 -16.70
C GLN A 207 19.33 -24.12 -16.17
N PRO A 208 20.32 -24.51 -17.00
CA PRO A 208 21.46 -25.32 -16.56
C PRO A 208 22.62 -24.47 -16.00
N PHE A 209 22.52 -23.14 -16.05
CA PHE A 209 23.60 -22.22 -15.68
C PHE A 209 23.41 -21.69 -14.26
N HIS A 210 24.54 -21.35 -13.63
CA HIS A 210 24.54 -20.87 -12.26
C HIS A 210 25.65 -19.84 -11.99
N GLY A 211 25.59 -19.15 -10.85
CA GLY A 211 26.58 -18.18 -10.42
C GLY A 211 26.84 -17.07 -11.47
N SER A 212 28.09 -16.85 -11.86
CA SER A 212 28.43 -15.80 -12.82
C SER A 212 27.83 -16.01 -14.21
N ASP A 213 27.48 -17.24 -14.55
CA ASP A 213 26.97 -17.64 -15.86
C ASP A 213 25.44 -17.68 -15.93
N LEU A 214 24.74 -17.29 -14.84
CA LEU A 214 23.28 -17.29 -14.72
C LEU A 214 22.55 -16.71 -15.93
N PHE A 215 23.13 -15.66 -16.52
CA PHE A 215 22.60 -14.91 -17.66
C PHE A 215 22.49 -15.73 -18.95
N ASN A 216 23.08 -16.93 -19.01
CA ASN A 216 23.02 -17.80 -20.19
C ASN A 216 21.81 -18.74 -20.22
N GLY A 217 21.01 -18.80 -19.14
CA GLY A 217 19.76 -19.54 -19.10
C GLY A 217 18.62 -18.71 -18.53
N ASP A 218 17.50 -19.37 -18.26
CA ASP A 218 16.28 -18.67 -17.85
C ASP A 218 16.42 -18.08 -16.45
N SER A 219 16.62 -16.77 -16.43
CA SER A 219 16.85 -15.98 -15.24
C SER A 219 16.26 -14.59 -15.42
N SER A 220 15.90 -13.96 -14.31
CA SER A 220 15.57 -12.54 -14.27
C SER A 220 16.80 -11.74 -13.87
N ILE A 221 17.11 -10.66 -14.59
CA ILE A 221 18.23 -9.78 -14.25
C ILE A 221 17.68 -8.38 -13.97
N ILE A 222 17.98 -7.87 -12.78
CA ILE A 222 17.65 -6.52 -12.34
C ILE A 222 18.92 -5.68 -12.42
N SER A 223 18.84 -4.52 -13.05
CA SER A 223 19.87 -3.48 -13.00
C SER A 223 19.28 -2.24 -12.38
N LEU A 224 19.91 -1.72 -11.32
CA LEU A 224 19.42 -0.60 -10.53
C LEU A 224 20.56 0.37 -10.29
N ASP A 225 20.31 1.63 -10.54
CA ASP A 225 21.16 2.77 -10.20
C ASP A 225 20.44 3.52 -9.08
N THR A 226 21.07 3.61 -7.91
CA THR A 226 20.45 4.21 -6.72
C THR A 226 20.72 5.72 -6.56
N ASP A 227 21.61 6.31 -7.38
CA ASP A 227 21.85 7.76 -7.47
C ASP A 227 21.91 8.29 -8.91
N LEU A 228 20.99 7.82 -9.77
CA LEU A 228 20.90 8.21 -11.19
C LEU A 228 20.92 9.73 -11.43
N GLN A 229 20.43 10.54 -10.49
CA GLN A 229 20.46 11.99 -10.60
C GLN A 229 21.83 12.57 -10.25
N GLY A 230 22.51 11.99 -9.27
CA GLY A 230 23.85 12.41 -8.83
C GLY A 230 24.91 12.22 -9.89
N ASP A 231 24.79 11.19 -10.73
CA ASP A 231 25.78 10.85 -11.75
C ASP A 231 25.18 10.54 -13.14
N PHE A 232 24.03 11.14 -13.49
CA PHE A 232 23.26 10.91 -14.72
C PHE A 232 24.02 10.69 -16.04
N TYR A 233 25.19 11.32 -16.21
CA TYR A 233 26.01 11.22 -17.43
C TYR A 233 27.11 10.17 -17.38
N GLU A 234 27.33 9.56 -16.22
CA GLU A 234 28.23 8.44 -16.04
C GLU A 234 27.70 7.22 -16.79
N ARG A 235 28.63 6.51 -17.42
CA ARG A 235 28.33 5.37 -18.29
C ARG A 235 28.93 4.08 -17.75
N ALA A 236 29.87 4.19 -16.81
CA ALA A 236 30.47 3.06 -16.14
C ALA A 236 29.76 2.79 -14.82
N ASN A 237 29.62 1.52 -14.46
CA ASN A 237 29.04 1.17 -13.16
C ASN A 237 29.94 1.65 -12.02
N ASN A 238 29.33 2.16 -10.95
CA ASN A 238 30.00 2.66 -9.76
C ASN A 238 29.52 1.90 -8.49
N LEU A 239 29.56 2.54 -7.31
CA LEU A 239 29.22 1.92 -6.03
C LEU A 239 27.72 1.91 -5.71
N ASP A 240 26.93 2.76 -6.36
CA ASP A 240 25.48 2.86 -6.20
C ASP A 240 24.71 2.15 -7.33
N ASP A 241 25.44 1.56 -8.26
CA ASP A 241 24.94 0.63 -9.26
C ASP A 241 24.91 -0.82 -8.78
N TYR A 242 23.83 -1.50 -9.12
CA TYR A 242 23.58 -2.90 -8.79
C TYR A 242 23.14 -3.66 -10.02
N ARG A 243 23.66 -4.88 -10.18
CA ARG A 243 23.19 -5.83 -11.18
C ARG A 243 23.08 -7.19 -10.54
N VAL A 244 21.85 -7.66 -10.39
CA VAL A 244 21.52 -8.88 -9.67
C VAL A 244 20.76 -9.82 -10.58
N GLY A 245 21.20 -11.07 -10.64
CA GLY A 245 20.53 -12.16 -11.35
C GLY A 245 19.76 -13.00 -10.36
N LEU A 246 18.56 -13.42 -10.73
CA LEU A 246 17.69 -14.29 -9.96
C LEU A 246 17.32 -15.49 -10.83
N SER A 247 17.53 -16.69 -10.30
CA SER A 247 17.17 -17.94 -10.96
C SER A 247 16.31 -18.79 -10.03
N PRO A 248 15.24 -19.41 -10.53
CA PRO A 248 14.48 -20.40 -9.77
C PRO A 248 15.21 -21.76 -9.68
N GLY A 249 16.42 -21.88 -10.25
CA GLY A 249 17.11 -23.15 -10.44
C GLY A 249 16.57 -23.90 -11.66
N ASP A 250 16.73 -25.22 -11.71
CA ASP A 250 16.22 -26.08 -12.78
C ASP A 250 14.93 -26.83 -12.38
N PHE A 251 14.34 -26.46 -11.23
CA PHE A 251 13.26 -27.18 -10.55
C PHE A 251 13.57 -28.66 -10.25
N SER A 252 14.85 -29.01 -10.19
CA SER A 252 15.34 -30.37 -9.98
C SER A 252 16.62 -30.40 -9.12
N SER A 253 17.79 -30.30 -9.75
CA SER A 253 19.10 -30.48 -9.11
C SER A 253 19.79 -29.16 -8.74
N LEU A 254 19.47 -28.08 -9.45
CA LEU A 254 19.93 -26.72 -9.18
C LEU A 254 18.89 -26.02 -8.32
N SER A 255 19.34 -25.55 -7.15
CA SER A 255 18.51 -24.77 -6.24
C SER A 255 18.33 -23.34 -6.77
N PRO A 256 17.26 -22.63 -6.36
CA PRO A 256 17.16 -21.20 -6.60
C PRO A 256 18.39 -20.45 -6.07
N GLU A 257 18.83 -19.45 -6.82
CA GLU A 257 19.98 -18.63 -6.44
C GLU A 257 19.79 -17.16 -6.86
N ALA A 258 20.54 -16.30 -6.18
CA ALA A 258 20.77 -14.93 -6.58
C ALA A 258 22.27 -14.73 -6.79
N TYR A 259 22.66 -13.98 -7.82
CA TYR A 259 24.05 -13.68 -8.10
C TYR A 259 24.24 -12.19 -8.36
N ILE A 260 25.21 -11.57 -7.67
CA ILE A 260 25.50 -10.13 -7.79
C ILE A 260 26.71 -9.94 -8.73
N TRP A 261 26.49 -9.33 -9.90
CA TRP A 261 27.60 -8.95 -10.80
C TRP A 261 28.21 -7.59 -10.44
N VAL A 262 27.38 -6.67 -9.91
CA VAL A 262 27.71 -5.27 -9.61
C VAL A 262 27.07 -4.90 -8.26
N PRO A 263 27.81 -4.23 -7.36
CA PRO A 263 29.20 -3.79 -7.50
C PRO A 263 30.20 -4.95 -7.48
N GLN A 264 31.35 -4.77 -8.14
CA GLN A 264 32.32 -5.87 -8.29
C GLN A 264 32.91 -6.34 -6.95
N GLU A 265 32.87 -5.48 -5.94
CA GLU A 265 33.38 -5.73 -4.59
C GLU A 265 32.52 -6.74 -3.81
N THR A 266 31.26 -6.93 -4.23
CA THR A 266 30.30 -7.84 -3.58
C THR A 266 29.90 -9.02 -4.47
N LYS A 267 30.75 -9.40 -5.44
CA LYS A 267 30.51 -10.59 -6.28
C LYS A 267 30.39 -11.84 -5.40
N GLY A 268 29.27 -12.54 -5.52
CA GLY A 268 28.96 -13.75 -4.75
C GLY A 268 27.52 -14.15 -4.91
#